data_AF-B1M033-F1
#
_entry.id   AF-B1M033-F1
#
_cell.length_a   1.000
_cell.length_b   1.000
_cell.length_c   1.000
_cell.angle_alpha   90.00
_cell.angle_beta   90.00
_cell.angle_gamma   90.00
#
_symmetry.space_group_name_H-M   'P 1'
#
loop_
_entity.id
_entity.type
_entity.pdbx_description
1 polymer ?
#
loop_
_entity_poly.entity_id
_entity_poly.type
_entity_poly.pdbx_seq_one_letter_code
_entity_poly.pdbx_strand_id
1 'polypeptide(L)'
;MILPAKHLRHDRALIGVGADVLAVLDGPSSVSAIWDAVRAARARRRDASPLSFDWFVLALCFLNAVSAVELVEGGLVAPCGGRR
;
A
#
# COMPACT_ATOMS: atom_id res chain seq x y z
N MET A 1 -14.27 4.45 0.50
CA MET A 1 -15.17 5.61 0.27
C MET A 1 -15.42 5.74 -1.24
N ILE A 2 -16.65 5.49 -1.71
CA ILE A 2 -17.06 5.56 -3.15
C ILE A 2 -17.76 6.90 -3.41
N LEU A 3 -17.11 8.01 -3.08
CA LEU A 3 -17.59 9.33 -3.52
C LEU A 3 -16.39 10.14 -4.00
N PRO A 4 -16.43 10.66 -5.24
CA PRO A 4 -15.29 11.34 -5.83
C PRO A 4 -15.17 12.73 -5.20
N ALA A 5 -14.24 12.89 -4.27
CA ALA A 5 -13.83 14.22 -3.84
C ALA A 5 -13.10 14.90 -5.03
N LYS A 6 -13.69 15.97 -5.55
CA LYS A 6 -13.02 16.91 -6.48
C LYS A 6 -11.65 17.25 -5.86
N HIS A 7 -10.57 16.87 -6.55
CA HIS A 7 -9.16 17.05 -6.15
C HIS A 7 -8.62 16.02 -5.15
N LEU A 8 -8.63 14.74 -5.52
CA LEU A 8 -7.78 13.74 -4.85
C LEU A 8 -6.32 14.18 -5.01
N ARG A 9 -5.72 14.72 -3.95
CA ARG A 9 -4.30 15.06 -3.93
C ARG A 9 -3.49 13.81 -4.28
N HIS A 10 -2.40 13.97 -5.06
CA HIS A 10 -1.60 12.86 -5.58
C HIS A 10 -1.07 11.92 -4.48
N ASP A 11 -0.85 12.44 -3.27
CA ASP A 11 -0.42 11.69 -2.08
C ASP A 11 -1.49 10.74 -1.51
N ARG A 12 -2.75 10.88 -1.95
CA ARG A 12 -3.89 10.00 -1.68
C ARG A 12 -4.28 9.13 -2.87
N ALA A 13 -3.59 9.25 -4.00
CA ALA A 13 -3.85 8.37 -5.14
C ALA A 13 -3.47 6.93 -4.76
N LEU A 14 -4.31 5.97 -5.14
CA LEU A 14 -4.07 4.54 -4.90
C LEU A 14 -2.71 4.08 -5.39
N ILE A 15 -2.29 4.59 -6.55
CA ILE A 15 -0.99 4.28 -7.14
C ILE A 15 0.16 4.80 -6.28
N GLY A 16 0.01 5.98 -5.67
CA GLY A 16 1.03 6.55 -4.78
C GLY A 16 1.12 5.80 -3.45
N VAL A 17 -0.02 5.44 -2.87
CA VAL A 17 -0.05 4.57 -1.68
C VAL A 17 0.52 3.19 -2.01
N GLY A 18 0.17 2.61 -3.16
CA GLY A 18 0.69 1.32 -3.61
C GLY A 18 2.21 1.35 -3.84
N ALA A 19 2.75 2.43 -4.38
CA ALA A 19 4.20 2.63 -4.51
C ALA A 19 4.89 2.64 -3.14
N ASP A 20 4.29 3.29 -2.14
CA ASP A 20 4.85 3.29 -0.77
C ASP A 20 4.84 1.90 -0.15
N VAL A 21 3.80 1.11 -0.42
CA VAL A 21 3.71 -0.29 0.02
C VAL A 21 4.81 -1.12 -0.62
N LEU A 22 4.96 -1.05 -1.95
CA LEU A 22 6.00 -1.81 -2.67
C LEU A 22 7.41 -1.39 -2.26
N ALA A 23 7.62 -0.11 -1.94
CA ALA A 23 8.93 0.41 -1.53
C ALA A 23 9.41 -0.10 -0.16
N VAL A 24 8.51 -0.64 0.68
CA VAL A 24 8.86 -1.26 1.97
C VAL A 24 8.77 -2.78 1.94
N LEU A 25 8.38 -3.36 0.81
CA LEU A 25 8.12 -4.79 0.67
C LEU A 25 9.33 -5.51 0.06
N ASP A 26 10.35 -5.74 0.88
CA ASP A 26 11.59 -6.45 0.48
C ASP A 26 11.44 -7.98 0.49
N GLY A 27 10.33 -8.50 1.01
CA GLY A 27 10.03 -9.93 1.10
C GLY A 27 8.68 -10.19 1.79
N PRO A 28 8.28 -11.47 1.94
CA PRO A 28 7.02 -11.84 2.57
C PRO A 28 6.92 -11.25 3.98
N SER A 29 5.93 -10.39 4.20
CA SER A 29 5.75 -9.65 5.46
C SER A 29 4.29 -9.62 5.87
N SER A 30 4.00 -9.51 7.18
CA SER A 30 2.61 -9.41 7.64
C SER A 30 2.00 -8.05 7.27
N VAL A 31 0.68 -8.02 7.06
CA VAL A 31 -0.05 -6.78 6.78
C VAL A 31 0.23 -5.70 7.84
N SER A 32 0.30 -6.09 9.12
CA SER A 32 0.60 -5.16 10.22
C SER A 32 2.00 -4.57 10.14
N ALA A 33 3.01 -5.40 9.82
CA ALA A 33 4.40 -4.93 9.69
C ALA A 33 4.54 -3.94 8.52
N ILE A 34 3.88 -4.24 7.39
CA ILE A 34 3.87 -3.36 6.21
C ILE A 34 3.17 -2.04 6.56
N TRP A 35 2.04 -2.09 7.27
CA TRP A 35 1.32 -0.89 7.70
C TRP A 35 2.20 0.04 8.54
N ASP A 36 2.90 -0.51 9.54
CA ASP A 36 3.78 0.28 10.39
C ASP A 36 4.98 0.85 9.62
N ALA A 37 5.56 0.07 8.71
CA ALA A 37 6.66 0.51 7.85
C ALA A 37 6.24 1.65 6.90
N VAL A 38 5.08 1.54 6.25
CA VAL A 38 4.52 2.59 5.38
C VAL A 38 4.24 3.86 6.18
N ARG A 39 3.64 3.74 7.36
CA ARG A 39 3.38 4.89 8.25
C ARG A 39 4.68 5.58 8.65
N ALA A 40 5.69 4.82 9.06
CA ALA A 40 7.00 5.36 9.44
C ALA A 40 7.69 6.04 8.24
N ALA A 41 7.63 5.45 7.05
CA ALA A 41 8.18 6.03 5.83
C ALA A 41 7.48 7.34 5.44
N ARG A 42 6.15 7.41 5.55
CA ARG A 42 5.37 8.62 5.28
C ARG A 42 5.61 9.72 6.32
N ALA A 43 5.76 9.38 7.60
CA ALA A 43 6.03 10.36 8.66
C ALA A 43 7.34 11.12 8.45
N ARG A 44 8.31 10.54 7.74
CA ARG A 44 9.56 11.20 7.35
C ARG A 44 9.41 12.19 6.19
N ARG A 45 8.29 12.17 5.45
CA ARG A 45 8.03 13.05 4.31
C ARG A 45 7.26 14.28 4.79
N ARG A 46 7.84 15.47 4.55
CA ARG A 46 7.33 16.76 5.06
C ARG A 46 5.92 17.11 4.54
N ASP A 47 5.53 16.58 3.38
CA ASP A 47 4.26 16.88 2.71
C ASP A 47 3.33 15.66 2.55
N ALA A 48 3.54 14.58 3.31
CA ALA A 48 2.67 13.41 3.21
C ALA A 48 1.32 13.64 3.92
N SER A 49 0.21 13.53 3.18
CA SER A 49 -1.11 13.44 3.80
C SER A 49 -1.21 12.24 4.76
N PRO A 50 -1.97 12.39 5.86
CA PRO A 50 -2.36 11.26 6.70
C PRO A 50 -2.98 10.13 5.85
N LEU A 51 -2.43 8.93 6.00
CA LEU A 51 -2.96 7.71 5.38
C LEU A 51 -3.91 7.05 6.38
N SER A 52 -5.18 6.84 5.99
CA SER A 52 -6.10 6.02 6.78
C SER A 52 -5.85 4.53 6.52
N PHE A 53 -6.16 3.69 7.50
CA PHE A 53 -6.02 2.24 7.36
C PHE A 53 -6.87 1.69 6.21
N ASP A 54 -8.10 2.19 6.02
CA ASP A 54 -8.95 1.79 4.90
C ASP A 54 -8.32 2.07 3.54
N TRP A 55 -7.59 3.18 3.40
CA TRP A 55 -6.91 3.52 2.15
C TRP A 55 -5.74 2.59 1.88
N PHE A 56 -5.03 2.19 2.93
CA PHE A 56 -3.96 1.20 2.84
C PHE A 56 -4.50 -0.17 2.44
N VAL A 57 -5.58 -0.63 3.06
CA VAL A 57 -6.24 -1.89 2.68
C VAL A 57 -6.70 -1.83 1.22
N LEU A 58 -7.30 -0.73 0.79
CA LEU A 58 -7.74 -0.57 -0.59
C LEU A 58 -6.55 -0.54 -1.58
N ALA A 59 -5.40 0.01 -1.18
CA ALA A 59 -4.16 -0.06 -1.96
C ALA A 59 -3.61 -1.48 -2.05
N LEU A 60 -3.65 -2.27 -0.97
CA LEU A 60 -3.30 -3.69 -0.99
C LEU A 60 -4.23 -4.48 -1.91
N CYS A 61 -5.54 -4.26 -1.83
CA CYS A 61 -6.51 -4.88 -2.73
C CYS A 61 -6.23 -4.53 -4.19
N PHE A 62 -5.91 -3.26 -4.47
CA PHE A 62 -5.52 -2.81 -5.82
C PHE A 62 -4.25 -3.52 -6.30
N LEU A 63 -3.19 -3.53 -5.49
CA LEU A 63 -1.93 -4.20 -5.84
C LEU A 63 -2.13 -5.70 -6.10
N ASN A 64 -2.96 -6.38 -5.29
CA ASN A 64 -3.31 -7.77 -5.51
C ASN A 64 -4.12 -7.97 -6.80
N ALA A 65 -5.09 -7.07 -7.08
CA ALA A 65 -5.90 -7.13 -8.29
C ALA A 65 -5.07 -6.96 -9.58
N VAL A 66 -3.98 -6.19 -9.53
CA VAL A 66 -3.03 -6.04 -10.65
C VAL A 66 -1.86 -7.03 -10.60
N SER A 67 -1.91 -8.02 -9.71
CA SER A 67 -0.86 -9.04 -9.53
C SER A 67 0.54 -8.46 -9.21
N ALA A 68 0.61 -7.31 -8.53
CA ALA A 68 1.87 -6.74 -8.04
C ALA A 68 2.31 -7.35 -6.70
N VAL A 69 1.34 -7.81 -5.90
CA VAL A 69 1.57 -8.53 -4.65
C VAL A 69 0.65 -9.74 -4.59
N GLU A 70 1.03 -10.73 -3.80
CA GLU A 70 0.21 -11.89 -3.49
C GLU A 70 -0.13 -11.91 -2.00
N LEU A 71 -1.42 -12.02 -1.69
CA LEU A 71 -1.87 -12.35 -0.34
C LEU A 71 -1.74 -13.86 -0.14
N VAL A 72 -0.86 -14.22 0.78
CA VAL A 72 -0.63 -15.61 1.21
C VAL A 72 -1.50 -15.91 2.43
N GLU A 73 -1.92 -17.16 2.56
CA GLU A 73 -2.62 -17.64 3.76
C GLU A 73 -1.81 -17.30 5.03
N GLY A 74 -2.50 -16.78 6.05
CA GLY A 74 -1.88 -16.26 7.28
C GLY A 74 -1.67 -14.75 7.33
N GLY A 75 -2.13 -13.99 6.34
CA GLY A 75 -2.05 -12.52 6.34
C GLY A 75 -0.65 -11.99 5.99
N LEU A 76 0.13 -12.80 5.27
CA LEU A 76 1.39 -12.42 4.68
C LEU A 76 1.16 -11.84 3.29
N VAL A 77 1.87 -10.77 2.97
CA VAL A 77 1.92 -10.16 1.64
C VAL A 77 3.32 -10.36 1.12
N ALA A 78 3.43 -10.95 -0.07
CA ALA A 78 4.70 -11.12 -0.77
C ALA A 78 4.67 -10.32 -2.08
N PRO A 79 5.81 -9.76 -2.54
CA PRO A 79 5.88 -9.23 -3.88
C PRO A 79 5.64 -10.39 -4.86
N CYS A 80 4.88 -10.15 -5.92
CA CYS A 80 4.73 -11.14 -6.98
C CYS A 80 6.07 -11.22 -7.73
N GLY A 81 7.00 -12.01 -7.19
CA GLY A 81 8.30 -12.28 -7.80
C GLY A 81 8.06 -12.82 -9.20
N GLY A 82 8.58 -12.11 -10.20
CA GLY A 82 8.22 -12.28 -11.60
C GLY A 82 8.00 -13.74 -12.00
N ARG A 83 6.74 -14.10 -12.21
CA ARG A 83 6.38 -15.35 -12.89
C ARG A 83 6.93 -15.25 -14.32
N ARG A 84 8.11 -15.83 -14.54
CA ARG A 84 8.55 -16.30 -15.84
C ARG A 84 8.06 -17.74 -16.02
#